data_AF-A0A0E0EAH1-F1
#
_entry.id   AF-A0A0E0EAH1-F1
#
_cell.length_a   1.000
_cell.length_b   1.000
_cell.length_c   1.000
_cell.angle_alpha   90.00
_cell.angle_beta   90.00
_cell.angle_gamma   90.00
#
_symmetry.space_group_name_H-M   'P 1'
#
loop_
_entity.id
_entity.type
_entity.pdbx_description
1 polymer ?
#
loop_
_entity_poly.entity_id
_entity_poly.type
_entity_poly.pdbx_seq_one_letter_code
_entity_poly.pdbx_strand_id
1 'polypeptide(L)'
;MDDAIAALPPELVSEILLRLRPDEPEHLFRASLVCKAWLRAICDPVFLRRYRAFHGSPPLLGLLHRLRVIDGDPAPRIARTTAAPLSPDPAFLRALDCRHGRVLLHASNLGLIVWDPVTGEQYHLPEAGIPWLIYTAAVFCAVGGCDHLDCHGGPFRVVFVATDDDDELVKGSVYSSETGVWSTPATLDDGYQSWEERWQAARSRGEYYRTPYVHPKRCALVGDEIYLTLRNGNTIIEYNWGKNRLSMFDPPTSDLYYIALTVMENGLLGFASIEGSSLYVWSRKVNPQGAAEWVICRVIELEKTIPVTDLSDGACVVGSAEGLGVIFVSTGAGLFTIELKSKRVKKVEEPGVYFSVLPYMSFYTPDH
;
A
#
# COMPACT_ATOMS: atom_id res chain seq x y z
N MET A 1 34.43 -21.70 20.67
CA MET A 1 33.84 -21.09 19.47
C MET A 1 33.89 -19.57 19.65
N ASP A 2 35.05 -19.04 20.02
CA ASP A 2 36.30 -18.84 19.28
C ASP A 2 36.28 -17.47 18.61
N ASP A 3 36.96 -16.55 19.30
CA ASP A 3 37.23 -15.12 19.08
C ASP A 3 37.81 -14.72 17.71
N ALA A 4 37.78 -15.60 16.71
CA ALA A 4 38.31 -15.32 15.38
C ALA A 4 37.58 -14.15 14.68
N ILE A 5 36.29 -13.94 15.00
CA ILE A 5 35.47 -12.86 14.45
C ILE A 5 35.63 -11.55 15.25
N ALA A 6 35.95 -11.62 16.54
CA ALA A 6 36.19 -10.43 17.38
C ALA A 6 37.51 -9.72 17.02
N ALA A 7 38.44 -10.43 16.37
CA ALA A 7 39.74 -9.90 15.91
C ALA A 7 39.74 -9.37 14.47
N LEU A 8 38.61 -9.42 13.74
CA LEU A 8 38.51 -8.88 12.39
C LEU A 8 38.52 -7.34 12.40
N PRO A 9 39.23 -6.69 11.45
CA PRO A 9 39.11 -5.27 11.22
C PRO A 9 37.64 -4.82 11.11
N PRO A 10 37.25 -3.68 11.71
CA PRO A 10 35.87 -3.18 11.70
C PRO A 10 35.26 -3.08 10.28
N GLU A 11 36.11 -2.83 9.28
CA GLU A 11 35.74 -2.73 7.87
C GLU A 11 35.28 -4.09 7.32
N LEU A 12 35.97 -5.18 7.67
CA LEU A 12 35.61 -6.54 7.26
C LEU A 12 34.35 -7.03 7.98
N VAL A 13 34.16 -6.65 9.24
CA VAL A 13 32.92 -6.93 9.97
C VAL A 13 31.74 -6.26 9.28
N SER A 14 31.85 -4.98 8.93
CA SER A 14 30.79 -4.25 8.23
C SER A 14 30.47 -4.89 6.87
N GLU A 15 31.46 -5.35 6.12
CA GLU A 15 31.27 -6.08 4.87
C GLU A 15 30.51 -7.40 5.05
N ILE A 16 30.81 -8.16 6.10
CA ILE A 16 30.10 -9.41 6.40
C ILE A 16 28.64 -9.11 6.77
N LEU A 17 28.43 -8.12 7.64
CA LEU A 17 27.09 -7.71 8.09
C LEU A 17 26.24 -7.17 6.94
N LEU A 18 26.86 -6.50 5.95
CA LEU A 18 26.18 -5.99 4.77
C LEU A 18 25.47 -7.09 3.97
N ARG A 19 26.03 -8.30 3.98
CA ARG A 19 25.53 -9.46 3.23
C ARG A 19 24.44 -10.24 3.96
N LEU A 20 24.15 -9.91 5.23
CA LEU A 20 23.02 -10.50 5.94
C LEU A 20 21.72 -10.09 5.28
N ARG A 21 20.83 -11.06 5.07
CA ARG A 21 19.62 -10.81 4.30
C ARG A 21 18.59 -10.03 5.12
N PRO A 22 17.90 -9.06 4.52
CA PRO A 22 16.93 -8.24 5.23
C PRO A 22 15.62 -9.01 5.51
N ASP A 23 15.32 -10.08 4.79
CA ASP A 23 14.16 -10.96 5.07
C ASP A 23 14.34 -11.86 6.30
N GLU A 24 15.53 -11.86 6.90
CA GLU A 24 15.89 -12.57 8.14
C GLU A 24 16.45 -11.56 9.17
N PRO A 25 15.63 -10.59 9.63
CA PRO A 25 16.06 -9.48 10.48
C PRO A 25 16.67 -9.94 11.81
N GLU A 26 16.35 -11.15 12.26
CA GLU A 26 16.95 -11.77 13.45
C GLU A 26 18.47 -11.93 13.33
N HIS A 27 19.04 -12.04 12.13
CA HIS A 27 20.48 -12.18 11.93
C HIS A 27 21.21 -10.89 12.24
N LEU A 28 20.71 -9.77 11.72
CA LEU A 28 21.27 -8.45 12.02
C LEU A 28 21.05 -8.07 13.49
N PHE A 29 19.89 -8.41 14.05
CA PHE A 29 19.61 -8.22 15.47
C PHE A 29 20.54 -9.06 16.37
N ARG A 30 20.72 -10.36 16.09
CA ARG A 30 21.65 -11.21 16.86
C ARG A 30 23.08 -10.72 16.74
N ALA A 31 23.49 -10.21 15.58
CA ALA A 31 24.81 -9.61 15.39
C ALA A 31 25.01 -8.37 16.28
N SER A 32 23.99 -7.55 16.48
CA SER A 32 24.09 -6.37 17.34
C SER A 32 24.29 -6.73 18.82
N LEU A 33 23.83 -7.92 19.24
CA LEU A 33 24.00 -8.44 20.59
C LEU A 33 25.37 -9.08 20.88
N VAL A 34 26.24 -9.26 19.87
CA VAL A 34 27.57 -9.90 20.03
C VAL A 34 28.50 -9.04 20.88
N CYS A 35 28.67 -7.77 20.54
CA CYS A 35 29.47 -6.82 21.30
C CYS A 35 29.12 -5.37 20.97
N LYS A 36 29.56 -4.42 21.82
CA LYS A 36 29.32 -2.99 21.64
C LYS A 36 29.89 -2.43 20.32
N ALA A 37 30.98 -3.01 19.81
CA ALA A 37 31.57 -2.57 18.53
C ALA A 37 30.66 -2.95 17.34
N TRP A 38 30.09 -4.15 17.37
CA TRP A 38 29.14 -4.62 16.34
C TRP A 38 27.84 -3.84 16.38
N LEU A 39 27.28 -3.62 17.58
CA LEU A 39 26.13 -2.74 17.76
C LEU A 39 26.37 -1.36 17.15
N ARG A 40 27.50 -0.72 17.46
CA ARG A 40 27.87 0.59 16.90
C ARG A 40 28.01 0.56 15.37
N ALA A 41 28.59 -0.51 14.81
CA ALA A 41 28.72 -0.65 13.36
C ALA A 41 27.36 -0.81 12.68
N ILE A 42 26.43 -1.56 13.29
CA ILE A 42 25.09 -1.79 12.74
C ILE A 42 24.22 -0.53 12.86
N CYS A 43 24.31 0.20 13.97
CA CYS A 43 23.59 1.46 14.17
C CYS A 43 24.25 2.66 13.45
N ASP A 44 25.41 2.47 12.80
CA ASP A 44 26.10 3.55 12.10
C ASP A 44 25.27 4.02 10.88
N PRO A 45 24.97 5.33 10.75
CA PRO A 45 24.17 5.84 9.64
C PRO A 45 24.78 5.60 8.25
N VAL A 46 26.10 5.42 8.13
CA VAL A 46 26.74 5.08 6.86
C VAL A 46 26.53 3.60 6.54
N PHE A 47 26.70 2.71 7.52
CA PHE A 47 26.38 1.30 7.37
C PHE A 47 24.92 1.09 6.95
N LEU A 48 23.96 1.72 7.66
CA LEU A 48 22.53 1.58 7.35
C LEU A 48 22.18 2.03 5.93
N ARG A 49 22.71 3.18 5.50
CA ARG A 49 22.54 3.66 4.11
C ARG A 49 23.14 2.67 3.11
N ARG A 50 24.33 2.15 3.38
CA ARG A 50 24.96 1.12 2.51
C ARG A 50 24.16 -0.17 2.48
N TYR A 51 23.62 -0.61 3.61
CA TYR A 51 22.80 -1.82 3.73
C TYR A 51 21.54 -1.73 2.87
N ARG A 52 20.81 -0.62 3.01
CA ARG A 52 19.60 -0.36 2.22
C ARG A 52 19.91 -0.22 0.73
N ALA A 53 20.96 0.51 0.37
CA ALA A 53 21.38 0.65 -1.02
C ALA A 53 21.86 -0.68 -1.64
N PHE A 54 22.51 -1.54 -0.85
CA PHE A 54 22.99 -2.85 -1.30
C PHE A 54 21.84 -3.82 -1.59
N HIS A 55 20.80 -3.83 -0.74
CA HIS A 55 19.64 -4.72 -0.90
C HIS A 55 18.55 -4.14 -1.80
N GLY A 56 18.45 -2.81 -1.90
CA GLY A 56 17.49 -2.08 -2.72
C GLY A 56 16.08 -2.14 -2.17
N SER A 57 15.42 -3.30 -2.28
CA SER A 57 14.01 -3.46 -1.88
C SER A 57 13.90 -3.83 -0.40
N PRO A 58 13.06 -3.12 0.39
CA PRO A 58 12.79 -3.52 1.77
C PRO A 58 12.09 -4.88 1.84
N PRO A 59 12.32 -5.67 2.91
CA PRO A 59 11.67 -6.95 3.12
C PRO A 59 10.21 -6.76 3.57
N LEU A 60 9.38 -7.77 3.31
CA LEU A 60 8.03 -7.86 3.86
C LEU A 60 8.13 -8.27 5.32
N LEU A 61 7.85 -7.34 6.23
CA LEU A 61 7.88 -7.58 7.68
C LEU A 61 6.51 -7.97 8.24
N GLY A 62 5.42 -7.56 7.59
CA GLY A 62 4.08 -8.01 7.93
C GLY A 62 3.02 -7.67 6.90
N LEU A 63 1.83 -8.24 7.09
CA LEU A 63 0.66 -8.04 6.26
C LEU A 63 -0.49 -7.53 7.13
N LEU A 64 -1.08 -6.41 6.74
CA LEU A 64 -2.42 -6.05 7.18
C LEU A 64 -3.39 -6.38 6.05
N HIS A 65 -4.56 -6.88 6.40
CA HIS A 65 -5.54 -7.24 5.41
C HIS A 65 -6.94 -6.86 5.85
N ARG A 66 -7.75 -6.52 4.86
CA ARG A 66 -9.18 -6.29 5.02
C ARG A 66 -9.94 -7.48 4.46
N LEU A 67 -10.85 -8.05 5.24
CA LEU A 67 -11.75 -9.09 4.75
C LEU A 67 -13.06 -8.47 4.27
N ARG A 68 -13.88 -9.25 3.53
CA ARG A 68 -15.21 -8.79 3.15
C ARG A 68 -16.13 -8.74 4.37
N VAL A 69 -16.97 -7.69 4.40
CA VAL A 69 -17.86 -7.27 5.49
C VAL A 69 -18.81 -8.36 6.02
N ILE A 70 -19.08 -9.42 5.24
CA ILE A 70 -20.08 -10.44 5.58
C ILE A 70 -19.63 -11.34 6.74
N ASP A 71 -18.32 -11.52 6.94
CA ASP A 71 -17.76 -12.42 7.97
C ASP A 71 -17.24 -11.68 9.21
N GLY A 72 -17.35 -10.35 9.24
CA GLY A 72 -16.69 -9.48 10.21
C GLY A 72 -15.21 -9.22 9.86
N ASP A 73 -14.68 -8.07 10.28
CA ASP A 73 -13.24 -7.81 10.17
C ASP A 73 -12.50 -8.77 11.12
N PRO A 74 -11.41 -9.44 10.68
CA PRO A 74 -10.61 -10.29 11.56
C PRO A 74 -10.02 -9.44 12.67
N ALA A 75 -9.59 -10.08 13.77
CA ALA A 75 -8.95 -9.36 14.87
C ALA A 75 -7.85 -8.43 14.32
N PRO A 76 -7.97 -7.10 14.51
CA PRO A 76 -7.10 -6.11 13.88
C PRO A 76 -5.68 -6.31 14.38
N ARG A 77 -4.84 -6.87 13.51
CA ARG A 77 -3.42 -7.16 13.79
C ARG A 77 -2.58 -7.13 12.53
N ILE A 78 -1.29 -6.87 12.69
CA ILE A 78 -0.28 -7.16 11.67
C ILE A 78 0.03 -8.65 11.73
N ALA A 79 -0.22 -9.37 10.63
CA ALA A 79 0.29 -10.71 10.45
C ALA A 79 1.80 -10.64 10.14
N ARG A 80 2.63 -10.89 11.15
CA ARG A 80 4.09 -10.81 11.03
C ARG A 80 4.61 -11.91 10.11
N THR A 81 5.39 -11.54 9.11
CA THR A 81 6.01 -12.47 8.14
C THR A 81 7.47 -12.79 8.46
N THR A 82 8.02 -12.13 9.48
CA THR A 82 9.40 -12.29 9.97
C THR A 82 9.40 -12.29 11.50
N ALA A 83 10.54 -12.65 12.10
CA ALA A 83 10.77 -12.55 13.54
C ALA A 83 11.21 -11.14 13.99
N ALA A 84 11.00 -10.09 13.16
CA ALA A 84 11.32 -8.72 13.53
C ALA A 84 10.55 -8.33 14.81
N PRO A 85 11.24 -7.77 15.83
CA PRO A 85 10.60 -7.34 17.07
C PRO A 85 9.89 -6.00 16.87
N LEU A 86 8.79 -6.01 16.10
CA LEU A 86 7.94 -4.85 15.91
C LEU A 86 7.23 -4.49 17.22
N SER A 87 7.00 -3.19 17.40
CA SER A 87 6.22 -2.64 18.50
C SER A 87 4.82 -3.27 18.56
N PRO A 88 4.18 -3.33 19.75
CA PRO A 88 2.81 -3.80 19.87
C PRO A 88 1.84 -2.98 19.03
N ASP A 89 0.92 -3.67 18.36
CA ASP A 89 -0.09 -3.05 17.52
C ASP A 89 -1.00 -2.17 18.38
N PRO A 90 -1.28 -0.91 17.98
CA PRO A 90 -2.25 -0.08 18.68
C PRO A 90 -3.65 -0.68 18.56
N ALA A 91 -4.58 -0.25 19.40
CA ALA A 91 -5.98 -0.62 19.23
C ALA A 91 -6.56 0.12 18.02
N PHE A 92 -6.88 -0.60 16.95
CA PHE A 92 -7.51 -0.04 15.75
C PHE A 92 -8.71 -0.87 15.31
N LEU A 93 -9.64 -0.23 14.60
CA LEU A 93 -10.77 -0.91 13.95
C LEU A 93 -10.35 -1.42 12.57
N ARG A 94 -9.60 -0.60 11.82
CA ARG A 94 -9.31 -0.87 10.42
C ARG A 94 -7.96 -0.32 9.99
N ALA A 95 -7.22 -1.10 9.21
CA ALA A 95 -6.06 -0.62 8.46
C ALA A 95 -6.49 -0.01 7.12
N LEU A 96 -5.90 1.15 6.79
CA LEU A 96 -6.22 1.90 5.59
C LEU A 96 -5.09 1.84 4.58
N ASP A 97 -3.85 2.00 5.04
CA ASP A 97 -2.69 2.03 4.17
C ASP A 97 -1.40 1.69 4.90
N CYS A 98 -0.38 1.35 4.12
CA CYS A 98 0.95 1.06 4.61
C CYS A 98 1.99 1.45 3.57
N ARG A 99 2.78 2.49 3.86
CA ARG A 99 3.76 3.05 2.94
C ARG A 99 4.88 3.77 3.69
N HIS A 100 6.09 3.71 3.14
CA HIS A 100 7.24 4.48 3.62
C HIS A 100 7.50 4.29 5.12
N GLY A 101 7.55 3.04 5.59
CA GLY A 101 7.81 2.69 6.99
C GLY A 101 6.65 2.95 7.97
N ARG A 102 5.52 3.49 7.51
CA ARG A 102 4.36 3.85 8.35
C ARG A 102 3.11 3.08 7.98
N VAL A 103 2.24 2.87 8.97
CA VAL A 103 0.93 2.24 8.85
C VAL A 103 -0.13 3.27 9.22
N LEU A 104 -1.14 3.43 8.36
CA LEU A 104 -2.29 4.28 8.62
C LEU A 104 -3.48 3.42 9.07
N LEU A 105 -4.00 3.76 10.23
CA LEU A 105 -5.05 3.03 10.94
C LEU A 105 -6.22 3.96 11.24
N HIS A 106 -7.42 3.39 11.33
CA HIS A 106 -8.59 4.03 11.91
C HIS A 106 -8.90 3.39 13.25
N ALA A 107 -8.86 4.18 14.33
CA ALA A 107 -9.23 3.76 15.67
C ALA A 107 -10.65 4.23 15.99
N SER A 108 -11.44 3.38 16.64
CA SER A 108 -12.89 3.58 16.85
C SER A 108 -13.26 4.94 17.48
N ASN A 109 -12.47 5.44 18.42
CA ASN A 109 -12.79 6.64 19.20
C ASN A 109 -11.76 7.78 19.05
N LEU A 110 -10.72 7.59 18.24
CA LEU A 110 -9.57 8.52 18.15
C LEU A 110 -9.30 8.99 16.72
N GLY A 111 -10.16 8.64 15.77
CA GLY A 111 -9.98 8.98 14.36
C GLY A 111 -8.81 8.23 13.73
N LEU A 112 -8.03 8.93 12.90
CA LEU A 112 -6.92 8.34 12.17
C LEU A 112 -5.62 8.36 12.99
N ILE A 113 -4.88 7.26 12.93
CA ILE A 113 -3.58 7.09 13.59
C ILE A 113 -2.55 6.72 12.53
N VAL A 114 -1.46 7.48 12.48
CA VAL A 114 -0.23 7.06 11.78
C VAL A 114 0.69 6.42 12.80
N TRP A 115 1.01 5.15 12.59
CA TRP A 115 1.84 4.35 13.48
C TRP A 115 3.10 3.89 12.74
N ASP A 116 4.23 3.90 13.44
CA ASP A 116 5.48 3.29 13.01
C ASP A 116 5.70 1.96 13.76
N PRO A 117 5.54 0.80 13.09
CA PRO A 117 5.75 -0.49 13.74
C PRO A 117 7.17 -0.77 14.22
N VAL A 118 8.19 -0.10 13.68
CA VAL A 118 9.59 -0.30 14.10
C VAL A 118 9.86 0.50 15.37
N THR A 119 9.56 1.80 15.36
CA THR A 119 9.88 2.70 16.48
C THR A 119 8.80 2.72 17.57
N GLY A 120 7.57 2.32 17.23
CA GLY A 120 6.40 2.38 18.11
C GLY A 120 5.74 3.76 18.18
N GLU A 121 6.28 4.77 17.46
CA GLU A 121 5.73 6.12 17.45
C GLU A 121 4.31 6.14 16.86
N GLN A 122 3.44 6.96 17.46
CA GLN A 122 2.05 7.12 17.04
C GLN A 122 1.69 8.60 16.94
N TYR A 123 1.00 8.95 15.86
CA TYR A 123 0.51 10.29 15.58
C TYR A 123 -0.99 10.22 15.37
N HIS A 124 -1.74 10.89 16.24
CA HIS A 124 -3.19 11.03 16.11
C HIS A 124 -3.52 12.24 15.25
N LEU A 125 -4.35 12.04 14.23
CA LEU A 125 -4.74 13.10 13.31
C LEU A 125 -6.07 13.71 13.76
N PRO A 126 -6.25 15.04 13.59
CA PRO A 126 -7.57 15.65 13.74
C PRO A 126 -8.53 15.12 12.68
N GLU A 127 -9.83 15.33 12.86
CA GLU A 127 -10.83 14.96 11.86
C GLU A 127 -10.62 15.73 10.55
N ALA A 128 -10.83 15.05 9.42
CA ALA A 128 -10.67 15.64 8.08
C ALA A 128 -11.76 16.68 7.73
N GLY A 129 -12.81 16.80 8.54
CA GLY A 129 -13.92 17.73 8.30
C GLY A 129 -14.79 17.38 7.09
N ILE A 130 -14.77 16.11 6.67
CA ILE A 130 -15.62 15.57 5.60
C ILE A 130 -16.53 14.53 6.27
N PRO A 131 -17.85 14.75 6.38
CA PRO A 131 -18.82 13.70 6.73
C PRO A 131 -18.64 12.54 5.75
N TRP A 132 -18.62 11.29 6.22
CA TRP A 132 -18.29 10.17 5.35
C TRP A 132 -19.23 8.98 5.55
N LEU A 133 -19.71 8.44 4.43
CA LEU A 133 -20.41 7.16 4.37
C LEU A 133 -19.41 6.01 4.17
N ILE A 134 -18.47 6.23 3.25
CA ILE A 134 -17.34 5.33 2.99
C ILE A 134 -16.12 6.16 2.62
N TYR A 135 -14.94 5.68 2.97
CA TYR A 135 -13.70 6.40 2.73
C TYR A 135 -12.50 5.47 2.57
N THR A 136 -11.45 6.03 1.99
CA THR A 136 -10.11 5.49 1.98
C THR A 136 -9.13 6.58 2.36
N ALA A 137 -7.93 6.20 2.80
CA ALA A 137 -6.88 7.15 3.08
C ALA A 137 -5.52 6.52 2.82
N ALA A 138 -4.51 7.36 2.63
CA ALA A 138 -3.15 6.92 2.38
C ALA A 138 -2.13 7.80 3.07
N VAL A 139 -1.07 7.19 3.59
CA VAL A 139 0.06 7.89 4.23
C VAL A 139 1.27 7.86 3.31
N PHE A 140 2.08 8.91 3.33
CA PHE A 140 3.34 8.94 2.62
C PHE A 140 4.33 9.94 3.22
N CYS A 141 5.62 9.73 2.95
CA CYS A 141 6.69 10.61 3.37
C CYS A 141 6.57 11.94 2.62
N ALA A 142 6.76 13.05 3.33
CA ALA A 142 6.69 14.39 2.76
C ALA A 142 8.07 14.95 2.36
N VAL A 143 9.14 14.20 2.61
CA VAL A 143 10.52 14.65 2.34
C VAL A 143 10.79 14.58 0.83
N GLY A 144 11.05 15.73 0.21
CA GLY A 144 11.39 15.83 -1.20
C GLY A 144 12.69 15.09 -1.54
N GLY A 145 12.69 14.32 -2.62
CA GLY A 145 13.87 13.56 -3.07
C GLY A 145 14.26 12.38 -2.15
N CYS A 146 13.36 11.95 -1.27
CA CYS A 146 13.58 10.79 -0.41
C CYS A 146 13.63 9.49 -1.24
N ASP A 147 14.56 8.59 -0.91
CA ASP A 147 14.66 7.26 -1.54
C ASP A 147 13.62 6.27 -1.00
N HIS A 148 12.87 6.68 0.03
CA HIS A 148 11.84 5.91 0.72
C HIS A 148 12.31 4.57 1.31
N LEU A 149 13.62 4.38 1.47
CA LEU A 149 14.21 3.18 2.08
C LEU A 149 14.21 3.27 3.62
N ASP A 150 14.12 4.48 4.15
CA ASP A 150 14.08 4.78 5.58
C ASP A 150 13.33 6.09 5.85
N CYS A 151 12.03 5.97 6.10
CA CYS A 151 11.15 7.11 6.32
C CYS A 151 10.63 7.19 7.77
N HIS A 152 11.33 6.55 8.70
CA HIS A 152 11.01 6.56 10.13
C HIS A 152 11.20 7.97 10.71
N GLY A 153 10.28 8.42 11.58
CA GLY A 153 10.36 9.70 12.31
C GLY A 153 10.28 11.02 11.51
N GLY A 154 10.31 10.99 10.18
CA GLY A 154 10.26 12.22 9.35
C GLY A 154 8.86 12.85 9.22
N PRO A 155 8.74 13.98 8.50
CA PRO A 155 7.43 14.52 8.14
C PRO A 155 6.71 13.61 7.14
N PHE A 156 5.40 13.54 7.29
CA PHE A 156 4.48 12.80 6.44
C PHE A 156 3.25 13.62 6.07
N ARG A 157 2.54 13.13 5.06
CA ARG A 157 1.20 13.57 4.67
C ARG A 157 0.23 12.41 4.73
N VAL A 158 -1.03 12.74 4.94
CA VAL A 158 -2.14 11.79 4.80
C VAL A 158 -3.16 12.37 3.84
N VAL A 159 -3.51 11.63 2.81
CA VAL A 159 -4.63 11.96 1.94
C VAL A 159 -5.85 11.18 2.41
N PHE A 160 -6.97 11.86 2.59
CA PHE A 160 -8.26 11.28 2.94
C PHE A 160 -9.23 11.54 1.80
N VAL A 161 -9.87 10.50 1.28
CA VAL A 161 -10.88 10.61 0.23
C VAL A 161 -12.12 9.82 0.65
N ALA A 162 -13.27 10.47 0.61
CA ALA A 162 -14.53 9.89 1.05
C ALA A 162 -15.64 10.15 0.04
N THR A 163 -16.61 9.26 0.02
CA THR A 163 -17.95 9.59 -0.43
C THR A 163 -18.67 10.21 0.75
N ASP A 164 -19.08 11.46 0.58
CA ASP A 164 -19.72 12.24 1.62
C ASP A 164 -21.10 11.67 1.96
N ASP A 165 -21.45 11.61 3.25
CA ASP A 165 -22.72 11.04 3.72
C ASP A 165 -23.91 12.00 3.51
N ASP A 166 -23.65 13.31 3.47
CA ASP A 166 -24.70 14.32 3.37
C ASP A 166 -25.11 14.58 1.92
N ASP A 167 -24.14 14.72 1.01
CA ASP A 167 -24.39 15.07 -0.40
C ASP A 167 -24.00 13.99 -1.42
N GLU A 168 -23.46 12.86 -0.96
CA GLU A 168 -23.04 11.73 -1.80
C GLU A 168 -21.96 12.07 -2.86
N LEU A 169 -21.27 13.21 -2.72
CA LEU A 169 -20.17 13.60 -3.60
C LEU A 169 -18.85 13.01 -3.11
N VAL A 170 -17.92 12.79 -4.03
CA VAL A 170 -16.57 12.34 -3.63
C VAL A 170 -15.74 13.57 -3.28
N LYS A 171 -15.20 13.59 -2.07
CA LYS A 171 -14.38 14.68 -1.55
C LYS A 171 -13.03 14.18 -1.09
N GLY A 172 -12.01 15.02 -1.21
CA GLY A 172 -10.62 14.71 -0.87
C GLY A 172 -9.97 15.84 -0.10
N SER A 173 -9.18 15.52 0.92
CA SER A 173 -8.37 16.48 1.67
C SER A 173 -7.01 15.88 2.00
N VAL A 174 -6.00 16.74 2.20
CA VAL A 174 -4.65 16.34 2.60
C VAL A 174 -4.26 16.96 3.95
N TYR A 175 -3.80 16.11 4.86
CA TYR A 175 -3.17 16.48 6.12
C TYR A 175 -1.67 16.62 5.94
N SER A 176 -1.06 17.61 6.58
CA SER A 176 0.39 17.74 6.73
C SER A 176 0.79 17.63 8.19
N SER A 177 1.71 16.72 8.50
CA SER A 177 2.29 16.59 9.84
C SER A 177 3.11 17.80 10.29
N GLU A 178 3.63 18.59 9.34
CA GLU A 178 4.42 19.80 9.65
C GLU A 178 3.54 20.95 10.15
N THR A 179 2.33 21.08 9.59
CA THR A 179 1.40 22.16 9.95
C THR A 179 0.31 21.70 10.91
N GLY A 180 0.10 20.40 11.05
CA GLY A 180 -0.94 19.82 11.91
C GLY A 180 -2.37 20.05 11.42
N VAL A 181 -2.56 20.41 10.14
CA VAL A 181 -3.87 20.79 9.58
C VAL A 181 -4.18 20.09 8.26
N TRP A 182 -5.48 19.89 8.03
CA TRP A 182 -6.06 19.46 6.77
C TRP A 182 -6.22 20.63 5.79
N SER A 183 -6.09 20.35 4.50
CA SER A 183 -6.46 21.30 3.45
C SER A 183 -7.98 21.44 3.34
N THR A 184 -8.44 22.52 2.71
CA THR A 184 -9.83 22.64 2.29
C THR A 184 -10.21 21.46 1.39
N PRO A 185 -11.33 20.76 1.65
CA PRO A 185 -11.75 19.65 0.81
C PRO A 185 -11.93 20.06 -0.65
N ALA A 186 -11.34 19.28 -1.55
CA ALA A 186 -11.68 19.29 -2.97
C ALA A 186 -12.89 18.40 -3.19
N THR A 187 -13.83 18.83 -4.02
CA THR A 187 -14.97 18.02 -4.45
C THR A 187 -14.75 17.58 -5.88
N LEU A 188 -15.08 16.32 -6.17
CA LEU A 188 -15.08 15.79 -7.52
C LEU A 188 -16.25 16.40 -8.30
N ASP A 189 -15.93 17.08 -9.39
CA ASP A 189 -16.93 17.52 -10.35
C ASP A 189 -17.38 16.30 -11.17
N ASP A 190 -18.61 15.84 -10.94
CA ASP A 190 -19.23 14.75 -11.67
C ASP A 190 -20.11 15.25 -12.84
N GLY A 191 -20.07 16.56 -13.13
CA GLY A 191 -20.77 17.20 -14.24
C GLY A 191 -22.23 17.52 -13.99
N TYR A 192 -22.77 17.25 -12.79
CA TYR A 192 -24.15 17.56 -12.43
C TYR A 192 -24.23 18.80 -11.52
N GLN A 193 -25.26 19.62 -11.73
CA GLN A 193 -25.44 20.85 -10.96
C GLN A 193 -26.26 20.65 -9.68
N SER A 194 -26.96 19.52 -9.57
CA SER A 194 -27.81 19.18 -8.43
C SER A 194 -27.93 17.68 -8.21
N TRP A 195 -28.29 17.30 -6.98
CA TRP A 195 -28.59 15.91 -6.64
C TRP A 195 -29.76 15.37 -7.46
N GLU A 196 -30.79 16.18 -7.73
CA GLU A 196 -31.95 15.78 -8.53
C GLU A 196 -31.55 15.45 -9.97
N GLU A 197 -30.72 16.28 -10.60
CA GLU A 197 -30.23 16.05 -11.97
C GLU A 197 -29.43 14.74 -12.04
N ARG A 198 -28.51 14.55 -11.09
CA ARG A 198 -27.72 13.33 -10.94
C ARG A 198 -28.61 12.09 -10.75
N TRP A 199 -29.60 12.19 -9.88
CA TRP A 199 -30.53 11.10 -9.58
C TRP A 199 -31.40 10.72 -10.79
N GLN A 200 -31.88 11.71 -11.56
CA GLN A 200 -32.62 11.46 -12.80
C GLN A 200 -31.74 10.82 -13.87
N ALA A 201 -30.49 11.29 -14.01
CA ALA A 201 -29.52 10.71 -14.93
C ALA A 201 -29.22 9.24 -14.57
N ALA A 202 -28.99 8.93 -13.28
CA ALA A 202 -28.80 7.56 -12.80
C ALA A 202 -30.02 6.67 -13.10
N ARG A 203 -31.24 7.14 -12.80
CA ARG A 203 -32.49 6.42 -13.11
C ARG A 203 -32.65 6.13 -14.61
N SER A 204 -32.31 7.09 -15.47
CA SER A 204 -32.38 6.93 -16.93
C SER A 204 -31.45 5.81 -17.45
N ARG A 205 -30.35 5.53 -16.74
CA ARG A 205 -29.41 4.44 -17.03
C ARG A 205 -29.78 3.12 -16.33
N GLY A 206 -30.90 3.08 -15.59
CA GLY A 206 -31.32 1.94 -14.78
C GLY A 206 -30.53 1.78 -13.48
N GLU A 207 -29.87 2.83 -13.00
CA GLU A 207 -28.94 2.82 -11.88
C GLU A 207 -29.63 3.27 -10.57
N TYR A 208 -30.55 2.46 -10.06
CA TYR A 208 -31.42 2.84 -8.93
C TYR A 208 -30.72 3.05 -7.55
N TYR A 209 -29.41 2.79 -7.44
CA TYR A 209 -28.65 2.83 -6.17
C TYR A 209 -27.16 3.23 -6.33
N ARG A 210 -26.79 3.99 -7.36
CA ARG A 210 -25.37 4.22 -7.72
C ARG A 210 -24.75 5.48 -7.10
N THR A 211 -24.73 5.56 -5.78
CA THR A 211 -23.81 6.44 -5.06
C THR A 211 -22.36 6.04 -5.41
N PRO A 212 -21.44 6.95 -5.78
CA PRO A 212 -20.07 6.61 -6.12
C PRO A 212 -19.30 6.27 -4.85
N TYR A 213 -19.36 5.01 -4.44
CA TYR A 213 -18.65 4.52 -3.27
C TYR A 213 -17.15 4.45 -3.54
N VAL A 214 -16.38 5.26 -2.81
CA VAL A 214 -14.93 5.10 -2.73
C VAL A 214 -14.61 3.70 -2.23
N HIS A 215 -13.89 2.92 -3.02
CA HIS A 215 -13.42 1.63 -2.58
C HIS A 215 -12.37 1.81 -1.50
N PRO A 216 -12.55 1.18 -0.34
CA PRO A 216 -11.59 1.34 0.72
C PRO A 216 -10.49 0.26 0.56
N LYS A 217 -9.86 0.31 -0.61
CA LYS A 217 -8.71 -0.49 -1.04
C LYS A 217 -7.46 0.36 -0.98
N ARG A 218 -6.31 -0.32 -1.00
CA ARG A 218 -5.02 0.33 -1.19
C ARG A 218 -5.04 1.25 -2.43
N CYS A 219 -4.62 2.49 -2.25
CA CYS A 219 -4.46 3.47 -3.30
C CYS A 219 -3.06 3.37 -3.93
N ALA A 220 -2.88 3.88 -5.15
CA ALA A 220 -1.57 4.03 -5.78
C ALA A 220 -1.11 5.49 -5.74
N LEU A 221 0.16 5.72 -5.41
CA LEU A 221 0.76 7.04 -5.32
C LEU A 221 1.76 7.24 -6.46
N VAL A 222 1.54 8.21 -7.34
CA VAL A 222 2.45 8.52 -8.45
C VAL A 222 2.74 10.02 -8.45
N GLY A 223 3.97 10.39 -8.10
CA GLY A 223 4.35 11.79 -7.95
C GLY A 223 3.46 12.49 -6.92
N ASP A 224 2.81 13.59 -7.33
CA ASP A 224 1.90 14.39 -6.50
C ASP A 224 0.42 13.99 -6.60
N GLU A 225 0.15 12.77 -7.06
CA GLU A 225 -1.19 12.27 -7.36
C GLU A 225 -1.45 10.94 -6.67
N ILE A 226 -2.64 10.83 -6.08
CA ILE A 226 -3.14 9.56 -5.56
C ILE A 226 -4.27 9.05 -6.44
N TYR A 227 -4.25 7.76 -6.67
CA TYR A 227 -5.20 7.06 -7.50
C TYR A 227 -5.96 6.04 -6.67
N LEU A 228 -7.28 6.04 -6.80
CA LEU A 228 -8.21 5.16 -6.09
C LEU A 228 -9.35 4.73 -7.00
N THR A 229 -10.09 3.69 -6.59
CA THR A 229 -11.18 3.14 -7.40
C THR A 229 -12.53 3.44 -6.78
N LEU A 230 -13.53 3.64 -7.62
CA LEU A 230 -14.93 3.65 -7.21
C LEU A 230 -15.57 2.27 -7.43
N ARG A 231 -16.61 1.97 -6.66
CA ARG A 231 -17.35 0.70 -6.77
C ARG A 231 -18.00 0.47 -8.12
N ASN A 232 -18.52 1.52 -8.73
CA ASN A 232 -19.25 1.42 -9.98
C ASN A 232 -18.26 1.49 -11.14
N GLY A 233 -18.20 0.44 -11.96
CA GLY A 233 -17.39 0.38 -13.18
C GLY A 233 -15.86 0.36 -12.95
N ASN A 234 -15.40 0.27 -11.70
CA ASN A 234 -13.99 0.43 -11.32
C ASN A 234 -13.37 1.71 -11.90
N THR A 235 -14.17 2.78 -12.02
CA THR A 235 -13.68 4.11 -12.40
C THR A 235 -12.55 4.53 -11.47
N ILE A 236 -11.50 5.09 -12.05
CA ILE A 236 -10.33 5.52 -11.31
C ILE A 236 -10.47 7.03 -11.07
N ILE A 237 -10.35 7.42 -9.81
CA ILE A 237 -10.24 8.80 -9.40
C ILE A 237 -8.76 9.11 -9.19
N GLU A 238 -8.35 10.27 -9.68
CA GLU A 238 -7.10 10.93 -9.35
C GLU A 238 -7.40 12.10 -8.42
N TYR A 239 -6.65 12.18 -7.33
CA TYR A 239 -6.57 13.39 -6.51
C TYR A 239 -5.15 13.96 -6.59
N ASN A 240 -5.03 15.10 -7.26
CA ASN A 240 -3.81 15.89 -7.26
C ASN A 240 -3.87 16.86 -6.08
N TRP A 241 -3.15 16.55 -5.00
CA TRP A 241 -3.19 17.37 -3.79
C TRP A 241 -2.44 18.70 -3.97
N GLY A 242 -1.44 18.76 -4.85
CA GLY A 242 -0.71 19.99 -5.15
C GLY A 242 -1.61 21.05 -5.80
N LYS A 243 -2.59 20.61 -6.60
CA LYS A 243 -3.61 21.46 -7.24
C LYS A 243 -4.94 21.49 -6.47
N ASN A 244 -5.04 20.70 -5.39
CA ASN A 244 -6.26 20.40 -4.66
C ASN A 244 -7.46 20.09 -5.59
N ARG A 245 -7.28 19.12 -6.50
CA ARG A 245 -8.27 18.81 -7.54
C ARG A 245 -8.46 17.32 -7.71
N LEU A 246 -9.72 16.92 -7.77
CA LEU A 246 -10.17 15.56 -8.11
C LEU A 246 -10.54 15.49 -9.60
N SER A 247 -10.20 14.39 -10.24
CA SER A 247 -10.61 14.08 -11.61
C SER A 247 -10.88 12.59 -11.78
N MET A 248 -11.72 12.25 -12.76
CA MET A 248 -12.05 10.88 -13.13
C MET A 248 -11.48 10.54 -14.49
N PHE A 249 -11.14 9.27 -14.67
CA PHE A 249 -10.95 8.69 -16.00
C PHE A 249 -11.32 7.21 -15.99
N ASP A 250 -11.73 6.74 -17.16
CA ASP A 250 -12.21 5.38 -17.32
C ASP A 250 -11.08 4.35 -17.34
N PRO A 251 -11.31 3.14 -16.80
CA PRO A 251 -10.44 2.00 -17.03
C PRO A 251 -10.45 1.60 -18.51
N PRO A 252 -9.49 0.80 -18.98
CA PRO A 252 -9.44 0.39 -20.38
C PRO A 252 -10.67 -0.39 -20.84
N THR A 253 -11.35 -1.09 -19.93
CA THR A 253 -12.60 -1.81 -20.21
C THR A 253 -13.53 -1.76 -19.00
N SER A 254 -14.84 -1.74 -19.26
CA SER A 254 -15.91 -1.69 -18.25
C SER A 254 -16.10 -2.99 -17.47
N ASP A 255 -15.57 -4.10 -17.99
CA ASP A 255 -15.87 -5.46 -17.52
C ASP A 255 -14.84 -5.99 -16.52
N LEU A 256 -13.80 -5.22 -16.23
CA LEU A 256 -12.78 -5.62 -15.24
C LEU A 256 -13.37 -5.50 -13.85
N TYR A 257 -13.56 -6.63 -13.17
CA TYR A 257 -13.87 -6.67 -11.74
C TYR A 257 -12.59 -6.95 -10.93
N TYR A 258 -12.53 -6.44 -9.69
CA TYR A 258 -11.41 -6.69 -8.75
C TYR A 258 -10.03 -6.24 -9.24
N ILE A 259 -9.93 -4.99 -9.72
CA ILE A 259 -8.62 -4.41 -9.98
C ILE A 259 -7.89 -4.04 -8.69
N ALA A 260 -6.56 -4.14 -8.71
CA ALA A 260 -5.68 -3.54 -7.71
C ALA A 260 -4.75 -2.55 -8.41
N LEU A 261 -4.76 -1.29 -7.97
CA LEU A 261 -3.85 -0.28 -8.47
C LEU A 261 -2.41 -0.61 -8.03
N THR A 262 -1.45 -0.22 -8.85
CA THR A 262 -0.02 -0.42 -8.57
C THR A 262 0.79 0.74 -9.13
N VAL A 263 1.97 0.93 -8.58
CA VAL A 263 2.99 1.79 -9.15
C VAL A 263 4.01 0.89 -9.83
N MET A 264 4.23 1.12 -11.12
CA MET A 264 5.16 0.38 -11.93
C MET A 264 6.60 0.80 -11.59
N GLU A 265 7.59 -0.03 -11.90
CA GLU A 265 9.00 0.26 -11.60
C GLU A 265 9.54 1.52 -12.30
N ASN A 266 8.92 1.92 -13.41
CA ASN A 266 9.22 3.16 -14.12
C ASN A 266 8.49 4.38 -13.52
N GLY A 267 7.85 4.22 -12.36
CA GLY A 267 7.10 5.27 -11.66
C GLY A 267 5.73 5.57 -12.27
N LEU A 268 5.27 4.82 -13.28
CA LEU A 268 3.97 5.06 -13.90
C LEU A 268 2.84 4.37 -13.13
N LEU A 269 1.64 4.92 -13.25
CA LEU A 269 0.42 4.27 -12.79
C LEU A 269 0.21 2.96 -13.55
N GLY A 270 -0.16 1.92 -12.81
CA GLY A 270 -0.59 0.65 -13.35
C GLY A 270 -1.77 0.09 -12.57
N PHE A 271 -2.33 -1.00 -13.07
CA PHE A 271 -3.21 -1.85 -12.29
C PHE A 271 -3.06 -3.31 -12.71
N ALA A 272 -3.44 -4.20 -11.82
CA ALA A 272 -3.49 -5.63 -12.06
C ALA A 272 -4.93 -6.12 -11.97
N SER A 273 -5.28 -7.05 -12.86
CA SER A 273 -6.60 -7.68 -12.95
C SER A 273 -6.46 -9.14 -13.34
N ILE A 274 -7.46 -9.95 -13.01
CA ILE A 274 -7.54 -11.34 -13.46
C ILE A 274 -8.71 -11.48 -14.41
N GLU A 275 -8.46 -12.12 -15.54
CA GLU A 275 -9.49 -12.50 -16.51
C GLU A 275 -9.26 -13.97 -16.89
N GLY A 276 -10.29 -14.80 -16.69
CA GLY A 276 -10.15 -16.26 -16.74
C GLY A 276 -9.03 -16.73 -15.81
N SER A 277 -8.05 -17.45 -16.35
CA SER A 277 -6.91 -18.00 -15.62
C SER A 277 -5.63 -17.17 -15.74
N SER A 278 -5.72 -15.92 -16.20
CA SER A 278 -4.55 -15.07 -16.47
C SER A 278 -4.56 -13.78 -15.67
N LEU A 279 -3.42 -13.45 -15.09
CA LEU A 279 -3.13 -12.15 -14.48
C LEU A 279 -2.62 -11.19 -15.55
N TYR A 280 -3.32 -10.08 -15.73
CA TYR A 280 -2.95 -8.98 -16.62
C TYR A 280 -2.43 -7.81 -15.81
N VAL A 281 -1.30 -7.26 -16.23
CA VAL A 281 -0.73 -6.05 -15.65
C VAL A 281 -0.69 -4.96 -16.71
N TRP A 282 -1.36 -3.85 -16.40
CA TRP A 282 -1.51 -2.70 -17.27
C TRP A 282 -0.66 -1.54 -16.76
N SER A 283 -0.18 -0.69 -17.66
CA SER A 283 0.48 0.57 -17.35
C SER A 283 -0.16 1.68 -18.14
N ARG A 284 -0.33 2.85 -17.51
CA ARG A 284 -0.79 4.05 -18.17
C ARG A 284 0.40 4.81 -18.74
N LYS A 285 0.47 4.92 -20.06
CA LYS A 285 1.56 5.59 -20.78
C LYS A 285 1.02 6.71 -21.65
N VAL A 286 1.81 7.75 -21.84
CA VAL A 286 1.50 8.79 -22.81
C VAL A 286 1.97 8.31 -24.18
N ASN A 287 1.07 8.28 -25.16
CA ASN A 287 1.38 7.92 -26.53
C ASN A 287 2.18 9.05 -27.23
N PRO A 288 2.79 8.81 -28.41
CA PRO A 288 3.53 9.85 -29.14
C PRO A 288 2.71 11.10 -29.50
N GLN A 289 1.38 10.97 -29.55
CA GLN A 289 0.44 12.04 -29.81
C GLN A 289 0.05 12.83 -28.55
N GLY A 290 0.58 12.47 -27.37
CA GLY A 290 0.34 13.15 -26.10
C GLY A 290 -0.89 12.68 -25.32
N ALA A 291 -1.63 11.68 -25.79
CA ALA A 291 -2.78 11.12 -25.07
C ALA A 291 -2.37 9.98 -24.13
N ALA A 292 -2.97 9.92 -22.95
CA ALA A 292 -2.72 8.86 -21.97
C ALA A 292 -3.53 7.60 -22.31
N GLU A 293 -2.85 6.48 -22.55
CA GLU A 293 -3.42 5.20 -22.93
C GLU A 293 -2.99 4.08 -21.98
N TRP A 294 -3.84 3.07 -21.85
CA TRP A 294 -3.56 1.86 -21.10
C TRP A 294 -2.92 0.81 -22.01
N VAL A 295 -1.78 0.26 -21.61
CA VAL A 295 -1.09 -0.80 -22.34
C VAL A 295 -0.83 -2.01 -21.46
N ILE A 296 -1.07 -3.20 -22.01
CA ILE A 296 -0.71 -4.46 -21.34
C ILE A 296 0.81 -4.57 -21.32
N CYS A 297 1.38 -4.61 -20.12
CA CYS A 297 2.81 -4.76 -19.91
C CYS A 297 3.21 -6.21 -19.65
N ARG A 298 2.30 -7.00 -19.08
CA ARG A 298 2.60 -8.40 -18.72
C ARG A 298 1.32 -9.22 -18.64
N VAL A 299 1.44 -10.48 -19.02
CA VAL A 299 0.43 -11.52 -18.83
C VAL A 299 1.10 -12.73 -18.17
N ILE A 300 0.49 -13.25 -17.11
CA ILE A 300 0.98 -14.43 -16.38
C ILE A 300 -0.17 -15.43 -16.24
N GLU A 301 0.04 -16.64 -16.75
CA GLU A 301 -0.92 -17.74 -16.62
C GLU A 301 -0.85 -18.32 -15.20
N LEU A 302 -1.93 -18.17 -14.44
CA LEU A 302 -1.98 -18.54 -13.03
C LEU A 302 -1.95 -20.05 -12.81
N GLU A 303 -2.60 -20.84 -13.69
CA GLU A 303 -2.64 -22.32 -13.60
C GLU A 303 -1.25 -22.96 -13.62
N LYS A 304 -0.30 -22.35 -14.35
CA LYS A 304 1.07 -22.85 -14.44
C LYS A 304 1.95 -22.37 -13.29
N THR A 305 1.50 -21.37 -12.54
CA THR A 305 2.35 -20.64 -11.60
C THR A 305 1.94 -20.86 -10.14
N ILE A 306 0.63 -20.95 -9.87
CA ILE A 306 0.09 -21.24 -8.54
C ILE A 306 -0.19 -22.74 -8.46
N PRO A 307 0.33 -23.47 -7.46
CA PRO A 307 0.17 -24.92 -7.34
C PRO A 307 -1.21 -25.32 -6.81
N VAL A 308 -2.28 -24.86 -7.47
CA VAL A 308 -3.68 -25.11 -7.06
C VAL A 308 -4.40 -25.83 -8.19
N THR A 309 -5.09 -26.91 -7.84
CA THR A 309 -5.70 -27.87 -8.77
C THR A 309 -6.92 -27.29 -9.50
N ASP A 310 -7.51 -26.21 -8.99
CA ASP A 310 -8.65 -25.56 -9.64
C ASP A 310 -8.71 -24.06 -9.29
N LEU A 311 -8.51 -23.19 -10.29
CA LEU A 311 -8.66 -21.72 -10.15
C LEU A 311 -10.10 -21.27 -10.44
N SER A 312 -11.00 -22.20 -10.79
CA SER A 312 -12.43 -21.91 -11.02
C SER A 312 -13.15 -21.37 -9.77
N ASP A 313 -12.55 -21.54 -8.59
CA ASP A 313 -13.01 -20.97 -7.31
C ASP A 313 -12.76 -19.45 -7.17
N GLY A 314 -12.38 -18.76 -8.27
CA GLY A 314 -12.43 -17.30 -8.35
C GLY A 314 -11.21 -16.61 -7.74
N ALA A 315 -10.05 -16.75 -8.37
CA ALA A 315 -8.86 -15.98 -8.01
C ALA A 315 -9.09 -14.46 -8.20
N CYS A 316 -8.66 -13.66 -7.24
CA CYS A 316 -8.82 -12.21 -7.29
C CYS A 316 -7.53 -11.46 -6.91
N VAL A 317 -7.30 -10.32 -7.56
CA VAL A 317 -6.20 -9.43 -7.18
C VAL A 317 -6.65 -8.57 -6.01
N VAL A 318 -5.87 -8.61 -4.93
CA VAL A 318 -6.24 -7.98 -3.65
C VAL A 318 -5.23 -6.91 -3.20
N GLY A 319 -4.11 -6.76 -3.90
CA GLY A 319 -3.15 -5.71 -3.58
C GLY A 319 -1.88 -5.79 -4.40
N SER A 320 -1.02 -4.81 -4.18
CA SER A 320 0.31 -4.71 -4.76
C SER A 320 1.30 -4.20 -3.70
N ALA A 321 2.57 -4.57 -3.82
CA ALA A 321 3.64 -3.88 -3.13
C ALA A 321 4.20 -2.80 -4.06
N GLU A 322 3.95 -1.55 -3.68
CA GLU A 322 4.20 -0.37 -4.49
C GLU A 322 5.66 -0.25 -4.95
N GLY A 323 5.90 -0.11 -6.25
CA GLY A 323 7.24 0.03 -6.83
C GLY A 323 8.10 -1.24 -6.83
N LEU A 324 7.65 -2.33 -6.19
CA LEU A 324 8.44 -3.57 -6.04
C LEU A 324 8.11 -4.65 -7.06
N GLY A 325 7.10 -4.42 -7.92
CA GLY A 325 6.68 -5.41 -8.91
C GLY A 325 6.16 -6.70 -8.29
N VAL A 326 5.49 -6.63 -7.13
CA VAL A 326 4.85 -7.78 -6.47
C VAL A 326 3.35 -7.55 -6.40
N ILE A 327 2.58 -8.55 -6.85
CA ILE A 327 1.12 -8.55 -6.82
C ILE A 327 0.63 -9.61 -5.83
N PHE A 328 -0.43 -9.28 -5.09
CA PHE A 328 -1.11 -10.19 -4.16
C PHE A 328 -2.36 -10.75 -4.80
N VAL A 329 -2.44 -12.08 -4.86
CA VAL A 329 -3.56 -12.83 -5.44
C VAL A 329 -4.15 -13.74 -4.37
N SER A 330 -5.43 -13.58 -4.12
CA SER A 330 -6.22 -14.45 -3.24
C SER A 330 -6.84 -15.57 -4.05
N THR A 331 -6.74 -16.80 -3.56
CA THR A 331 -7.38 -18.00 -4.13
C THR A 331 -8.01 -18.83 -3.01
N GLY A 332 -8.77 -19.88 -3.37
CA GLY A 332 -9.29 -20.84 -2.40
C GLY A 332 -8.21 -21.57 -1.57
N ALA A 333 -6.94 -21.56 -2.02
CA ALA A 333 -5.83 -22.21 -1.30
C ALA A 333 -5.02 -21.25 -0.40
N GLY A 334 -5.28 -19.94 -0.48
CA GLY A 334 -4.59 -18.94 0.32
C GLY A 334 -4.27 -17.65 -0.42
N LEU A 335 -3.50 -16.80 0.25
CA LEU A 335 -2.95 -15.58 -0.33
C LEU A 335 -1.55 -15.84 -0.87
N PHE A 336 -1.31 -15.43 -2.11
CA PHE A 336 -0.04 -15.61 -2.80
C PHE A 336 0.53 -14.27 -3.24
N THR A 337 1.86 -14.14 -3.13
CA THR A 337 2.62 -13.09 -3.81
C THR A 337 3.14 -13.61 -5.13
N ILE A 338 3.02 -12.80 -6.19
CA ILE A 338 3.59 -13.06 -7.52
C ILE A 338 4.59 -11.95 -7.83
N GLU A 339 5.87 -12.30 -7.94
CA GLU A 339 6.90 -11.37 -8.40
C GLU A 339 6.84 -11.27 -9.93
N LEU A 340 6.55 -10.08 -10.45
CA LEU A 340 6.23 -9.91 -11.87
C LEU A 340 7.40 -10.27 -12.80
N LYS A 341 8.64 -9.93 -12.40
CA LYS A 341 9.86 -10.18 -13.21
C LYS A 341 10.20 -11.66 -13.27
N SER A 342 10.39 -12.28 -12.11
CA SER A 342 10.84 -13.67 -11.98
C SER A 342 9.71 -14.69 -12.15
N LYS A 343 8.44 -14.24 -12.04
CA LYS A 343 7.23 -15.07 -11.95
C LYS A 343 7.23 -16.02 -10.75
N ARG A 344 8.07 -15.76 -9.75
CA ARG A 344 8.10 -16.56 -8.52
C ARG A 344 6.83 -16.34 -7.73
N VAL A 345 6.29 -17.44 -7.23
CA VAL A 345 5.11 -17.47 -6.38
C VAL A 345 5.49 -17.95 -4.99
N LYS A 346 4.93 -17.28 -3.99
CA LYS A 346 5.08 -17.65 -2.58
C LYS A 346 3.71 -17.53 -1.90
N LYS A 347 3.28 -18.56 -1.19
CA LYS A 347 2.12 -18.47 -0.29
C LYS A 347 2.54 -17.66 0.93
N VAL A 348 1.73 -16.66 1.31
CA VAL A 348 2.03 -15.74 2.41
C VAL A 348 0.97 -15.77 3.52
N GLU A 349 -0.26 -16.17 3.21
CA GLU A 349 -1.32 -16.39 4.21
C GLU A 349 -2.23 -17.56 3.82
N GLU A 350 -3.00 -18.03 4.79
CA GLU A 350 -3.99 -19.10 4.65
C GLU A 350 -5.23 -18.67 3.82
N PRO A 351 -6.11 -19.60 3.42
CA PRO A 351 -7.36 -19.27 2.75
C PRO A 351 -8.20 -18.24 3.52
N GLY A 352 -8.74 -17.26 2.81
CA GLY A 352 -9.58 -16.21 3.39
C GLY A 352 -10.20 -15.32 2.31
N VAL A 353 -11.21 -14.54 2.69
CA VAL A 353 -11.91 -13.62 1.77
C VAL A 353 -11.23 -12.24 1.80
N TYR A 354 -10.05 -12.15 1.19
CA TYR A 354 -9.28 -10.91 1.16
C TYR A 354 -9.91 -9.88 0.21
N PHE A 355 -10.23 -8.70 0.73
CA PHE A 355 -10.71 -7.56 -0.06
C PHE A 355 -9.57 -6.62 -0.48
N SER A 356 -8.66 -6.33 0.47
CA SER A 356 -7.48 -5.53 0.21
C SER A 356 -6.33 -5.97 1.12
N VAL A 357 -5.11 -6.04 0.59
CA VAL A 357 -3.89 -6.35 1.33
C VAL A 357 -2.95 -5.15 1.34
N LEU A 358 -2.40 -4.88 2.52
CA LEU A 358 -1.50 -3.77 2.83
C LEU A 358 -0.16 -4.35 3.33
N PRO A 359 0.80 -4.61 2.43
CA PRO A 359 2.12 -5.10 2.84
C PRO A 359 2.92 -4.02 3.58
N TYR A 360 3.35 -4.36 4.79
CA TYR A 360 4.33 -3.61 5.58
C TYR A 360 5.74 -4.01 5.18
N MET A 361 6.32 -3.16 4.33
CA MET A 361 7.67 -3.29 3.82
C MET A 361 8.55 -2.25 4.51
N SER A 362 9.53 -2.70 5.29
CA SER A 362 10.55 -1.81 5.85
C SER A 362 11.83 -2.59 6.16
N PHE A 363 12.97 -1.91 6.15
CA PHE A 363 14.18 -2.47 6.72
C PHE A 363 14.08 -2.40 8.24
N TYR A 364 14.23 -3.53 8.93
CA TYR A 364 14.35 -3.52 10.37
C TYR A 364 15.80 -3.18 10.75
N THR A 365 15.98 -2.06 11.43
CA THR A 365 17.27 -1.63 11.99
C THR A 365 17.09 -1.44 13.49
N PRO A 366 17.90 -2.09 14.34
CA PRO A 366 17.80 -1.87 15.78
C PRO A 366 18.16 -0.42 16.08
N ASP A 367 17.17 0.37 16.50
CA ASP A 367 17.39 1.71 17.04
C ASP A 367 17.66 1.56 18.55
N HIS A 368 18.84 2.04 18.94
CA HIS A 368 19.43 2.20 20.28
C HIS A 368 18.92 1.38 21.47
#